data_AF-N1Q6J2-F1
#
_entry.id   AF-N1Q6J2-F1
#
_cell.length_a   1.000
_cell.length_b   1.000
_cell.length_c   1.000
_cell.angle_alpha   90.00
_cell.angle_beta   90.00
_cell.angle_gamma   90.00
#
_symmetry.space_group_name_H-M   'P 1'
#
loop_
_entity.id
_entity.type
_entity.pdbx_description
1 polymer ?
#
loop_
_entity_poly.entity_id
_entity_poly.type
_entity_poly.pdbx_seq_one_letter_code
_entity_poly.pdbx_strand_id
1 'polypeptide(L)' 'PDQRHGNKIILALVAYNIALFVATKLFHVSVNARRDRIGNAVPHEQKEDYLSTTKHRGNKRLDFRFPH' A
#
# COMPACT_ATOMS: atom_id res chain seq x y z
N PRO A 1 0.00 45.99 6.33
CA PRO A 1 1.23 45.48 5.67
C PRO A 1 1.68 44.13 6.28
N ASP A 2 1.51 43.06 5.50
CA ASP A 2 2.24 41.77 5.54
C ASP A 2 2.30 40.86 6.79
N GLN A 3 1.16 40.59 7.44
CA GLN A 3 0.99 39.37 8.27
C GLN A 3 0.57 38.12 7.46
N ARG A 4 0.51 38.21 6.12
CA ARG A 4 -0.04 37.13 5.28
C ARG A 4 0.98 36.04 4.89
N HIS A 5 2.27 36.28 5.13
CA HIS A 5 3.35 35.41 4.62
C HIS A 5 3.81 34.34 5.63
N GLY A 6 3.76 34.59 6.94
CA GLY A 6 4.25 33.64 7.96
C GLY A 6 3.41 32.36 8.11
N ASN A 7 2.08 32.48 8.04
CA ASN A 7 1.18 31.34 8.28
C ASN A 7 1.13 30.32 7.13
N LYS A 8 1.61 30.69 5.95
CA LYS A 8 1.55 29.83 4.75
C LYS A 8 2.51 28.65 4.85
N ILE A 9 3.66 28.84 5.50
CA ILE A 9 4.66 27.78 5.72
C ILE A 9 4.13 26.74 6.71
N ILE A 10 3.53 27.18 7.82
CA ILE A 10 2.93 26.27 8.82
C ILE A 10 1.80 25.47 8.18
N LEU A 11 0.94 26.12 7.39
CA LEU A 11 -0.14 25.44 6.68
C LEU A 11 0.41 24.41 5.66
N ALA A 12 1.45 24.76 4.92
CA ALA A 12 2.11 23.84 3.99
C ALA A 12 2.72 22.63 4.73
N LEU A 13 3.33 22.84 5.89
CA LEU A 13 3.93 21.78 6.71
C LEU A 13 2.87 20.80 7.25
N VAL A 14 1.72 21.33 7.69
CA VAL A 14 0.59 20.51 8.16
C VAL A 14 -0.02 19.72 7.00
N ALA A 15 -0.27 20.37 5.86
CA ALA A 15 -0.79 19.70 4.67
C ALA A 15 0.17 18.60 4.17
N TYR A 16 1.48 18.86 4.22
CA TYR A 16 2.51 17.88 3.87
C TYR A 16 2.48 16.66 4.79
N ASN A 17 2.38 16.85 6.11
CA ASN A 17 2.29 15.74 7.06
C ASN A 17 1.04 14.89 6.81
N ILE A 18 -0.13 15.52 6.64
CA ILE A 18 -1.38 14.80 6.33
C ILE A 18 -1.22 14.02 5.02
N ALA A 19 -0.68 14.64 3.98
CA ALA A 19 -0.42 13.99 2.71
C ALA A 19 0.53 12.79 2.87
N LEU A 20 1.54 12.89 3.73
CA LEU A 20 2.51 11.81 3.96
C LEU A 20 1.87 10.61 4.68
N PHE A 21 1.04 10.84 5.70
CA PHE A 21 0.28 9.76 6.35
C PHE A 21 -0.72 9.10 5.39
N VAL A 22 -1.43 9.90 4.60
CA VAL A 22 -2.37 9.40 3.58
C VAL A 22 -1.62 8.64 2.50
N ALA A 23 -0.49 9.14 2.03
CA ALA A 23 0.35 8.50 1.02
C ALA A 23 0.87 7.15 1.51
N THR A 24 1.37 7.05 2.74
CA THR A 24 1.79 5.77 3.33
C THR A 24 0.62 4.79 3.37
N LYS A 25 -0.55 5.22 3.87
CA LYS A 25 -1.74 4.36 3.90
C LYS A 25 -2.14 3.90 2.49
N LEU A 26 -2.20 4.80 1.52
CA LEU A 26 -2.56 4.50 0.14
C LEU A 26 -1.51 3.64 -0.56
N PHE A 27 -0.22 3.83 -0.27
CA PHE A 27 0.86 3.00 -0.79
C PHE A 27 0.68 1.55 -0.32
N HIS A 28 0.46 1.34 0.98
CA HIS A 28 0.21 0.01 1.53
C HIS A 28 -1.08 -0.62 0.97
N VAL A 29 -2.17 0.15 0.88
CA VAL A 29 -3.45 -0.34 0.34
C VAL A 29 -3.35 -0.64 -1.16
N SER A 30 -2.68 0.18 -1.96
CA SER A 30 -2.55 0.00 -3.41
C SER A 30 -1.67 -1.19 -3.79
N VAL A 31 -0.59 -1.43 -3.05
CA VAL A 31 0.26 -2.61 -3.24
C VAL A 31 -0.52 -3.89 -2.91
N ASN A 32 -1.29 -3.90 -1.82
CA ASN A 32 -2.18 -5.01 -1.49
C ASN A 32 -3.30 -5.17 -2.52
N ALA A 33 -3.94 -4.08 -2.96
CA ALA A 33 -5.00 -4.14 -3.97
C ALA A 33 -4.50 -4.64 -5.33
N ARG A 34 -3.26 -4.30 -5.73
CA ARG A 34 -2.64 -4.84 -6.94
C ARG A 34 -2.40 -6.35 -6.82
N ARG A 35 -1.96 -6.82 -5.64
CA ARG A 35 -1.78 -8.25 -5.35
C ARG A 35 -3.11 -8.99 -5.27
N ASP A 36 -4.14 -8.40 -4.67
CA ASP A 36 -5.50 -8.97 -4.63
C ASP A 36 -6.12 -9.07 -6.03
N ARG A 37 -5.89 -8.10 -6.92
CA ARG A 37 -6.32 -8.21 -8.34
C ARG A 37 -5.64 -9.37 -9.06
N ILE A 38 -4.34 -9.54 -8.87
CA ILE A 38 -3.60 -10.67 -9.45
C ILE A 38 -4.10 -11.98 -8.83
N GLY A 39 -4.26 -12.04 -7.51
CA GLY A 39 -4.76 -13.21 -6.79
C GLY A 39 -6.20 -13.58 -7.15
N ASN A 40 -7.10 -12.62 -7.37
CA ASN A 40 -8.48 -12.88 -7.79
C ASN A 40 -8.58 -13.31 -9.26
N ALA A 41 -7.61 -12.95 -10.10
CA ALA A 41 -7.53 -13.41 -11.47
C ALA A 41 -7.00 -14.86 -11.58
N VAL A 42 -6.44 -15.44 -10.51
CA VAL A 42 -6.01 -16.85 -10.49
C VAL A 42 -7.20 -17.74 -10.08
N PRO A 43 -7.63 -18.72 -10.91
CA PRO A 43 -8.70 -19.66 -10.60
C PRO A 43 -8.38 -20.49 -9.35
N HIS A 44 -9.40 -20.90 -8.60
CA HIS A 44 -9.24 -21.64 -7.34
C HIS A 44 -8.41 -22.92 -7.45
N GLU A 45 -8.57 -23.70 -8.53
CA GLU A 45 -7.75 -24.91 -8.76
C GLU A 45 -6.26 -24.60 -8.87
N GLN A 46 -5.89 -23.53 -9.59
CA GLN A 46 -4.48 -23.13 -9.69
C GLN A 46 -3.93 -22.55 -8.39
N LYS A 47 -4.76 -22.01 -7.50
CA LYS A 47 -4.30 -21.59 -6.16
C LYS A 47 -3.93 -22.77 -5.29
N GLU A 48 -4.71 -23.86 -5.32
CA GLU A 48 -4.40 -25.08 -4.57
C GLU A 48 -3.12 -25.73 -5.10
N ASP A 49 -2.96 -25.77 -6.42
CA ASP A 49 -1.75 -26.29 -7.06
C ASP A 49 -0.52 -25.39 -6.80
N TYR A 50 -0.71 -24.06 -6.73
CA TYR A 50 0.33 -23.13 -6.32
C TYR A 50 0.69 -23.29 -4.84
N LEU A 51 -0.29 -23.49 -3.95
CA LEU A 51 -0.03 -23.72 -2.52
C LEU A 51 0.70 -25.04 -2.27
N SER A 52 0.43 -26.08 -3.06
CA SER A 52 1.06 -27.39 -2.95
C SER A 52 2.47 -27.43 -3.55
N THR A 53 2.73 -26.67 -4.63
CA THR A 53 4.00 -26.73 -5.37
C THR A 53 4.95 -25.54 -5.11
N THR A 54 4.47 -24.44 -4.50
CA THR A 54 5.29 -23.24 -4.42
C THR A 54 6.43 -23.35 -3.40
N LYS A 55 7.66 -23.05 -3.87
CA LYS A 55 8.86 -22.90 -3.03
C LYS A 55 9.11 -21.47 -2.57
N HIS A 56 8.19 -20.53 -2.86
CA HIS A 56 8.38 -19.13 -2.48
C HIS A 56 8.30 -18.95 -0.96
N ARG A 57 9.25 -18.19 -0.39
CA ARG A 57 9.33 -17.91 1.06
C ARG A 57 9.23 -16.41 1.33
N GLY A 58 8.62 -16.04 2.45
CA GLY A 58 8.51 -14.65 2.92
C GLY A 58 7.70 -13.76 1.99
N ASN A 59 8.21 -12.57 1.67
CA ASN A 59 7.52 -11.53 0.88
C ASN A 59 7.23 -11.91 -0.59
N LYS A 60 7.78 -13.05 -1.04
CA LYS A 60 7.59 -13.60 -2.39
C LYS A 60 6.36 -14.51 -2.48
N ARG A 61 5.75 -14.89 -1.34
CA ARG A 61 4.50 -15.64 -1.34
C ARG A 61 3.36 -14.74 -1.79
N LEU A 62 2.46 -15.27 -2.61
CA LEU A 62 1.29 -14.53 -3.11
C LEU A 62 0.31 -14.21 -1.97
N ASP A 63 0.27 -15.08 -0.97
CA ASP A 63 -0.47 -15.00 0.30
C ASP A 63 0.16 -14.08 1.35
N PHE A 64 1.34 -13.49 1.08
CA PHE A 64 1.97 -12.58 2.03
C PHE A 64 1.25 -11.22 2.05
N ARG A 65 0.53 -10.97 3.15
CA ARG A 65 -0.04 -9.66 3.47
C ARG A 65 0.91 -8.93 4.43
N PHE A 66 1.26 -7.70 4.09
CA PHE A 66 1.95 -6.82 5.04
C PHE A 66 0.96 -6.49 6.18
N PRO A 67 1.29 -6.79 7.45
CA PRO A 67 0.51 -6.29 8.58
C PRO A 67 0.59 -4.75 8.57
N HIS A 68 -0.57 -4.10 8.73
CA HIS A 68 -0.70 -2.64 8.75
C HIS A 68 0.08 -2.05 9.93
#